data_AF-A0A0B4I933-F1
#
_entry.id   AF-A0A0B4I933-F1
#
_cell.length_a   1.000
_cell.length_b   1.000
_cell.length_c   1.000
_cell.angle_alpha   90.00
_cell.angle_beta   90.00
_cell.angle_gamma   90.00
#
_symmetry.space_group_name_H-M   'P 1'
#
loop_
_entity.id
_entity.type
_entity.pdbx_description
1 polymer ?
#
loop_
_entity_poly.entity_id
_entity_poly.type
_entity_poly.pdbx_seq_one_letter_code
_entity_poly.pdbx_strand_id
1 'polypeptide(L)'
;MILATEAMRRAVNGGQLLEAIAAETDGLGVQILDPAVETLFGAVMGSRSGLVSVHNGALFLDLGGGSVQMTWVDTSKDNYEIEAAMGGQSLPYGAAKLTKALDGQSTEVQAKEICALQNGIAGIYSNLCARFPALRAIKEAYDRGEDAFVDVYMCGGGFRGYGSMLMHNDPISPYPIPSTHTYSVPGSQFKQPTKMRQVNDEYDGKIYGMSKRRRQQFPAIATVIESFIAVVPNIRRVTFCGGSNRQGVLFMKMPKDVRESNPLEVLANVTKTEEPLFNAILGLLSASIPETQDDLNNIPTIFSPGLGALFVRQIWSRAGHSSNSNSSSALHHAIIRDPDCPGLTHLARALLALTTCARWGNDIGPSDEILWRGLKGVIESHHPDAMFWTLYIGAVANMLATLFPVMPQNARELLSAVRLNSKISKNKSERDKVELTVSLSAQIMKHVNLEELSATIKNTTKIKGEKGKYKSNVQFSNLS
;
A
#
# COMPACT_ATOMS: atom_id res chain seq x y z
N MET A 1 16.87 -22.46 -11.00
CA MET A 1 16.48 -21.63 -12.16
C MET A 1 17.28 -20.34 -12.11
N ILE A 2 18.03 -20.06 -13.17
CA ILE A 2 18.89 -18.88 -13.27
C ILE A 2 18.44 -18.07 -14.48
N LEU A 3 18.29 -16.76 -14.30
CA LEU A 3 17.75 -15.85 -15.30
C LEU A 3 18.79 -14.80 -15.67
N ALA A 4 18.84 -14.45 -16.95
CA ALA A 4 19.63 -13.34 -17.49
C ALA A 4 18.72 -12.39 -18.28
N THR A 5 19.10 -11.11 -18.34
CA THR A 5 18.27 -10.05 -18.92
C THR A 5 19.04 -9.26 -19.98
N GLU A 6 18.67 -7.98 -20.17
CA GLU A 6 19.10 -7.11 -21.26
C GLU A 6 20.60 -7.13 -21.61
N ALA A 7 21.49 -7.12 -20.61
CA ALA A 7 22.93 -7.12 -20.88
C ALA A 7 23.39 -8.41 -21.57
N MET A 8 22.89 -9.56 -21.12
CA MET A 8 23.22 -10.86 -21.70
C MET A 8 22.61 -11.02 -23.09
N ARG A 9 21.37 -10.54 -23.25
CA ARG A 9 20.61 -10.55 -24.51
C ARG A 9 21.33 -9.78 -25.63
N ARG A 10 21.94 -8.64 -25.29
CA ARG A 10 22.60 -7.75 -26.27
C ARG A 10 24.08 -8.07 -26.51
N ALA A 11 24.71 -8.83 -25.62
CA ALA A 11 26.13 -9.13 -25.73
C ALA A 11 26.39 -10.03 -26.96
N VAL A 12 27.28 -9.60 -27.85
CA VAL A 12 27.68 -10.39 -29.04
C VAL A 12 28.28 -11.73 -28.63
N ASN A 13 29.03 -11.75 -27.52
CA ASN A 13 29.59 -12.96 -26.92
C ASN A 13 28.64 -13.63 -25.91
N GLY A 14 27.33 -13.36 -25.98
CA GLY A 14 26.38 -13.83 -24.99
C GLY A 14 26.32 -15.35 -24.90
N GLY A 15 26.30 -16.04 -26.05
CA GLY A 15 26.32 -17.51 -26.12
C GLY A 15 27.57 -18.11 -25.50
N GLN A 16 28.74 -17.52 -25.74
CA GLN A 16 30.02 -17.99 -25.16
C GLN A 16 30.00 -17.95 -23.63
N LEU A 17 29.39 -16.92 -23.04
CA LEU A 17 29.27 -16.85 -21.57
C LEU A 17 28.30 -17.92 -21.04
N LEU A 18 27.21 -18.23 -21.75
CA LEU A 18 26.30 -19.31 -21.36
C LEU A 18 27.00 -20.68 -21.41
N GLU A 19 27.77 -20.94 -22.47
CA GLU A 19 28.57 -22.15 -22.62
C GLU A 19 29.62 -22.27 -21.52
N ALA A 20 30.33 -21.19 -21.21
CA ALA A 20 31.31 -21.17 -20.14
C ALA A 20 30.66 -21.44 -18.76
N ILE A 21 29.51 -20.84 -18.48
CA ILE A 21 28.77 -21.12 -17.24
C ILE A 21 28.39 -22.60 -17.19
N ALA A 22 27.82 -23.15 -18.25
CA ALA A 22 27.41 -24.55 -18.28
C ALA A 22 28.60 -25.50 -18.09
N ALA A 23 29.75 -25.22 -18.70
CA ALA A 23 30.96 -26.03 -18.57
C ALA A 23 31.52 -26.03 -17.14
N GLU A 24 31.54 -24.87 -16.47
CA GLU A 24 32.10 -24.73 -15.10
C GLU A 24 31.15 -25.19 -13.99
N THR A 25 29.90 -25.51 -14.31
CA THR A 25 28.84 -25.81 -13.33
C THR A 25 28.15 -27.15 -13.56
N ASP A 26 28.75 -28.02 -14.36
CA ASP A 26 28.18 -29.32 -14.75
C ASP A 26 26.77 -29.21 -15.34
N GLY A 27 26.54 -28.20 -16.19
CA GLY A 27 25.33 -28.05 -16.99
C GLY A 27 24.26 -27.10 -16.44
N LEU A 28 24.60 -26.12 -15.60
CA LEU A 28 23.63 -25.13 -15.13
C LEU A 28 23.08 -24.29 -16.29
N GLY A 29 21.79 -24.48 -16.60
CA GLY A 29 21.08 -23.68 -17.60
C GLY A 29 20.76 -22.27 -17.12
N VAL A 30 21.16 -21.27 -17.90
CA VAL A 30 20.78 -19.86 -17.72
C VAL A 30 19.80 -19.45 -18.82
N GLN A 31 18.62 -18.97 -18.42
CA GLN A 31 17.58 -18.54 -19.36
C GLN A 31 17.65 -17.03 -19.60
N ILE A 32 17.91 -16.63 -20.84
CA ILE A 32 17.80 -15.23 -21.25
C ILE A 32 16.31 -14.90 -21.44
N LEU A 33 15.76 -14.09 -20.54
CA LEU A 33 14.34 -13.71 -20.56
C LEU A 33 14.05 -12.81 -21.75
N ASP A 34 13.09 -13.11 -22.62
CA ASP A 34 12.58 -12.16 -23.63
C ASP A 34 12.09 -10.83 -22.99
N PRO A 35 12.10 -9.65 -23.67
CA PRO A 35 11.64 -8.40 -23.06
C PRO A 35 10.20 -8.44 -22.52
N ALA A 36 9.28 -9.16 -23.17
CA ALA A 36 7.91 -9.32 -22.67
C ALA A 36 7.89 -10.17 -21.39
N VAL A 37 8.73 -11.20 -21.31
CA VAL A 37 8.87 -12.06 -20.12
C VAL A 37 9.55 -11.30 -18.97
N GLU A 38 10.52 -10.43 -19.26
CA GLU A 38 11.11 -9.52 -18.27
C GLU A 38 10.07 -8.52 -17.74
N THR A 39 9.18 -8.03 -18.61
CA THR A 39 8.03 -7.20 -18.19
C THR A 39 7.08 -7.98 -17.29
N LEU A 40 6.75 -9.22 -17.66
CA LEU A 40 5.91 -10.11 -16.86
C LEU A 40 6.50 -10.33 -15.46
N PHE A 41 7.76 -10.74 -15.36
CA PHE A 41 8.36 -11.09 -14.07
C PHE A 41 8.78 -9.87 -13.24
N GLY A 42 9.28 -8.81 -13.88
CA GLY A 42 9.79 -7.61 -13.21
C GLY A 42 8.67 -6.65 -12.88
N ALA A 43 8.22 -5.93 -13.92
CA ALA A 43 7.23 -4.87 -13.78
C ALA A 43 5.92 -5.41 -13.21
N VAL A 44 5.30 -6.42 -13.84
CA VAL A 44 3.96 -6.90 -13.47
C VAL A 44 3.99 -7.74 -12.19
N MET A 45 4.50 -8.97 -12.26
CA MET A 45 4.37 -9.94 -11.18
C MET A 45 5.34 -9.67 -10.03
N GLY A 46 6.50 -9.06 -10.32
CA GLY A 46 7.42 -8.58 -9.30
C GLY A 46 6.78 -7.50 -8.43
N SER A 47 6.16 -6.48 -9.04
CA SER A 47 5.43 -5.46 -8.27
C SER A 47 4.21 -6.02 -7.55
N ARG A 48 3.42 -6.87 -8.24
CA ARG A 48 2.22 -7.53 -7.71
C ARG A 48 2.49 -8.41 -6.50
N SER A 49 3.68 -9.01 -6.42
CA SER A 49 4.06 -9.95 -5.35
C SER A 49 4.03 -9.37 -3.93
N GLY A 50 3.96 -8.04 -3.77
CA GLY A 50 3.81 -7.41 -2.45
C GLY A 50 2.43 -6.80 -2.18
N LEU A 51 1.47 -7.01 -3.08
CA LEU A 51 0.13 -6.42 -3.04
C LEU A 51 -0.93 -7.54 -2.93
N VAL A 52 -2.12 -7.23 -2.46
CA VAL A 52 -3.28 -8.16 -2.53
C VAL A 52 -3.94 -8.08 -3.89
N SER A 53 -4.13 -6.88 -4.42
CA SER A 53 -4.75 -6.61 -5.71
C SER A 53 -4.46 -5.17 -6.14
N VAL A 54 -4.70 -4.87 -7.42
CA VAL A 54 -4.72 -3.51 -7.99
C VAL A 54 -5.95 -3.40 -8.87
N HIS A 55 -7.08 -3.10 -8.24
CA HIS A 55 -8.36 -2.85 -8.92
C HIS A 55 -8.34 -1.48 -9.62
N ASN A 56 -9.16 -1.33 -10.66
CA ASN A 56 -9.31 -0.12 -11.49
C ASN A 56 -8.07 0.25 -12.32
N GLY A 57 -7.03 -0.59 -12.25
CA GLY A 57 -5.82 -0.48 -13.01
C GLY A 57 -4.85 0.63 -12.59
N ALA A 58 -3.56 0.41 -12.87
CA ALA A 58 -2.49 1.37 -12.62
C ALA A 58 -1.31 1.16 -13.57
N LEU A 59 -0.46 2.19 -13.69
CA LEU A 59 0.80 2.08 -14.43
C LEU A 59 1.83 1.35 -13.57
N PHE A 60 2.51 0.38 -14.16
CA PHE A 60 3.57 -0.40 -13.52
C PHE A 60 4.88 -0.14 -14.27
N LEU A 61 5.93 0.23 -13.56
CA LEU A 61 7.24 0.50 -14.13
C LEU A 61 8.34 -0.26 -13.40
N ASP A 62 9.34 -0.74 -14.15
CA ASP A 62 10.56 -1.36 -13.61
C ASP A 62 11.79 -0.61 -14.11
N LEU A 63 12.65 -0.13 -13.21
CA LEU A 63 13.93 0.48 -13.56
C LEU A 63 15.10 -0.40 -13.11
N GLY A 64 15.59 -1.18 -14.07
CA GLY A 64 16.78 -1.99 -13.97
C GLY A 64 18.09 -1.22 -14.23
N GLY A 65 19.18 -1.97 -14.37
CA GLY A 65 20.48 -1.41 -14.74
C GLY A 65 20.61 -1.11 -16.24
N GLY A 66 20.02 -1.97 -17.09
CA GLY A 66 20.11 -1.90 -18.55
C GLY A 66 18.89 -1.30 -19.25
N SER A 67 17.70 -1.46 -18.67
CA SER A 67 16.43 -1.02 -19.26
C SER A 67 15.47 -0.41 -18.24
N VAL A 68 14.44 0.24 -18.78
CA VAL A 68 13.23 0.65 -18.08
C VAL A 68 12.01 0.09 -18.82
N GLN A 69 11.08 -0.49 -18.08
CA GLN A 69 9.83 -1.03 -18.62
C GLN A 69 8.64 -0.23 -18.08
N MET A 70 7.59 -0.11 -18.89
CA MET A 70 6.30 0.47 -18.47
C MET A 70 5.14 -0.32 -19.06
N THR A 71 4.13 -0.58 -18.24
CA THR A 71 2.90 -1.29 -18.63
C THR A 71 1.68 -0.84 -17.80
N TRP A 72 0.50 -1.34 -18.14
CA TRP A 72 -0.76 -1.14 -17.42
C TRP A 72 -1.23 -2.46 -16.83
N VAL A 73 -1.58 -2.47 -15.54
CA VAL A 73 -2.01 -3.67 -14.82
C VAL A 73 -3.32 -3.39 -14.11
N ASP A 74 -4.35 -4.20 -14.38
CA ASP A 74 -5.63 -4.22 -13.66
C ASP A 74 -5.95 -5.66 -13.25
N THR A 75 -5.80 -5.96 -11.96
CA THR A 75 -5.95 -7.33 -11.45
C THR A 75 -7.41 -7.78 -11.37
N SER A 76 -8.37 -6.90 -11.70
CA SER A 76 -9.79 -7.30 -11.84
C SER A 76 -10.07 -7.99 -13.18
N LYS A 77 -9.14 -7.95 -14.13
CA LYS A 77 -9.28 -8.56 -15.46
C LYS A 77 -8.70 -9.96 -15.48
N ASP A 78 -9.34 -10.84 -16.24
CA ASP A 78 -8.80 -12.17 -16.52
C ASP A 78 -7.51 -12.07 -17.34
N ASN A 79 -6.54 -12.92 -16.99
CA ASN A 79 -5.24 -13.02 -17.65
C ASN A 79 -4.50 -11.67 -17.74
N TYR A 80 -4.75 -10.78 -16.78
CA TYR A 80 -4.16 -9.44 -16.72
C TYR A 80 -2.63 -9.50 -16.83
N GLU A 81 -2.01 -10.56 -16.31
CA GLU A 81 -0.56 -10.70 -16.27
C GLU A 81 0.04 -10.82 -17.67
N ILE A 82 -0.65 -11.56 -18.55
CA ILE A 82 -0.23 -11.78 -19.93
C ILE A 82 -0.52 -10.54 -20.77
N GLU A 83 -1.72 -9.97 -20.63
CA GLU A 83 -2.08 -8.75 -21.36
C GLU A 83 -1.19 -7.56 -21.02
N ALA A 84 -0.86 -7.38 -19.74
CA ALA A 84 0.08 -6.37 -19.30
C ALA A 84 1.49 -6.64 -19.82
N ALA A 85 1.97 -7.90 -19.78
CA ALA A 85 3.29 -8.24 -20.30
C ALA A 85 3.43 -7.97 -21.81
N MET A 86 2.39 -8.31 -22.58
CA MET A 86 2.35 -8.11 -24.04
C MET A 86 2.12 -6.64 -24.43
N GLY A 87 1.43 -5.88 -23.58
CA GLY A 87 1.25 -4.44 -23.76
C GLY A 87 2.46 -3.61 -23.34
N GLY A 88 3.28 -4.15 -22.44
CA GLY A 88 4.46 -3.46 -21.92
C GLY A 88 5.59 -3.39 -22.93
N GLN A 89 6.35 -2.31 -22.84
CA GLN A 89 7.50 -2.06 -23.70
C GLN A 89 8.73 -1.73 -22.86
N SER A 90 9.90 -2.13 -23.35
CA SER A 90 11.19 -1.95 -22.69
C SER A 90 12.05 -0.97 -23.47
N LEU A 91 12.48 0.10 -22.82
CA LEU A 91 13.47 1.02 -23.38
C LEU A 91 14.86 0.68 -22.82
N PRO A 92 15.92 0.80 -23.62
CA PRO A 92 17.26 0.48 -23.17
C PRO A 92 17.91 1.68 -22.46
N TYR A 93 17.22 2.18 -21.43
CA TYR A 93 17.59 3.34 -20.60
C TYR A 93 17.58 3.00 -19.11
N GLY A 94 18.17 1.86 -18.75
CA GLY A 94 18.39 1.54 -17.34
C GLY A 94 19.38 2.49 -16.66
N ALA A 95 19.34 2.55 -15.34
CA ALA A 95 20.09 3.54 -14.57
C ALA A 95 21.61 3.52 -14.86
N ALA A 96 22.22 2.33 -14.98
CA ALA A 96 23.65 2.21 -15.24
C ALA A 96 24.01 2.62 -16.67
N LYS A 97 23.17 2.25 -17.64
CA LYS A 97 23.39 2.60 -19.04
C LYS A 97 23.21 4.11 -19.27
N LEU A 98 22.19 4.71 -18.68
CA LEU A 98 21.96 6.15 -18.78
C LEU A 98 23.03 6.95 -18.05
N THR A 99 23.52 6.51 -16.88
CA THR A 99 24.70 7.14 -16.25
C THR A 99 25.88 7.18 -17.21
N LYS A 100 26.21 6.08 -17.89
CA LYS A 100 27.31 6.07 -18.88
C LYS A 100 27.06 6.96 -20.09
N ALA A 101 25.81 7.09 -20.52
CA ALA A 101 25.45 7.94 -21.65
C ALA A 101 25.49 9.45 -21.30
N LEU A 102 25.40 9.79 -20.02
CA LEU A 102 25.47 11.17 -19.54
C LEU A 102 26.88 11.56 -19.07
N ASP A 103 27.65 10.62 -18.54
CA ASP A 103 28.97 10.87 -17.96
C ASP A 103 30.04 11.13 -19.04
N GLY A 104 30.76 12.26 -18.90
CA GLY A 104 31.84 12.66 -19.79
C GLY A 104 31.46 12.94 -21.26
N GLN A 105 30.17 12.98 -21.61
CA GLN A 105 29.69 13.26 -22.96
C GLN A 105 29.42 14.75 -23.19
N SER A 106 29.44 15.20 -24.45
CA SER A 106 29.09 16.58 -24.80
C SER A 106 27.61 16.88 -24.54
N THR A 107 27.28 18.14 -24.29
CA THR A 107 25.90 18.60 -24.05
C THR A 107 24.93 18.18 -25.16
N GLU A 108 25.39 18.18 -26.41
CA GLU A 108 24.58 17.75 -27.55
C GLU A 108 24.24 16.24 -27.52
N VAL A 109 25.21 15.39 -27.15
CA VAL A 109 24.98 13.94 -27.02
C VAL A 109 24.03 13.66 -25.87
N GLN A 110 24.22 14.33 -24.73
CA GLN A 110 23.33 14.21 -23.59
C GLN A 110 21.89 14.62 -23.95
N ALA A 111 21.72 15.76 -24.63
CA ALA A 111 20.41 16.25 -25.07
C ALA A 111 19.73 15.26 -26.05
N LYS A 112 20.49 14.66 -26.97
CA LYS A 112 19.96 13.63 -27.88
C LYS A 112 19.48 12.38 -27.14
N GLU A 113 20.25 11.89 -26.17
CA GLU A 113 19.87 10.71 -25.37
C GLU A 113 18.64 10.99 -24.49
N ILE A 114 18.55 12.17 -23.89
CA ILE A 114 17.39 12.59 -23.12
C ILE A 114 16.15 12.72 -24.01
N CYS A 115 16.29 13.33 -25.19
CA CYS A 115 15.18 13.44 -26.15
C CYS A 115 14.71 12.05 -26.63
N ALA A 116 15.63 11.13 -26.91
CA ALA A 116 15.29 9.76 -27.28
C ALA A 116 14.56 9.00 -26.15
N LEU A 117 14.99 9.18 -24.90
CA LEU A 117 14.29 8.65 -23.72
C LEU A 117 12.87 9.21 -23.59
N GLN A 118 12.71 10.53 -23.71
CA GLN A 118 11.42 11.21 -23.61
C GLN A 118 10.45 10.75 -24.71
N ASN A 119 10.92 10.72 -25.96
CA ASN A 119 10.15 10.21 -27.09
C ASN A 119 9.78 8.73 -26.90
N GLY A 120 10.70 7.92 -26.38
CA GLY A 120 10.45 6.53 -26.05
C GLY A 120 9.33 6.38 -25.02
N ILE A 121 9.40 7.08 -23.88
CA ILE A 121 8.37 7.01 -22.83
C ILE A 121 7.02 7.50 -23.35
N ALA A 122 7.00 8.60 -24.11
CA ALA A 122 5.79 9.12 -24.75
C ALA A 122 5.17 8.09 -25.71
N GLY A 123 6.00 7.43 -26.52
CA GLY A 123 5.58 6.36 -27.41
C GLY A 123 4.97 5.19 -26.67
N ILE A 124 5.60 4.71 -25.59
CA ILE A 124 5.05 3.63 -24.75
C ILE A 124 3.71 4.04 -24.17
N TYR A 125 3.61 5.23 -23.57
CA TYR A 125 2.37 5.68 -22.95
C TYR A 125 1.22 5.79 -23.96
N SER A 126 1.49 6.31 -25.16
CA SER A 126 0.54 6.37 -26.26
C SER A 126 0.07 4.97 -26.67
N ASN A 127 1.00 4.02 -26.83
CA ASN A 127 0.67 2.62 -27.15
C ASN A 127 -0.18 1.96 -26.05
N LEU A 128 0.12 2.23 -24.77
CA LEU A 128 -0.68 1.73 -23.66
C LEU A 128 -2.09 2.33 -23.66
N CYS A 129 -2.25 3.64 -23.93
CA CYS A 129 -3.56 4.25 -24.10
C CYS A 129 -4.32 3.65 -25.29
N ALA A 130 -3.62 3.34 -26.39
CA ALA A 130 -4.22 2.67 -27.54
C ALA A 130 -4.69 1.25 -27.20
N ARG A 131 -3.94 0.51 -26.36
CA ARG A 131 -4.26 -0.88 -26.00
C ARG A 131 -5.28 -1.01 -24.87
N PHE A 132 -5.25 -0.11 -23.87
CA PHE A 132 -6.02 -0.24 -22.63
C PHE A 132 -7.07 0.88 -22.52
N PRO A 133 -8.36 0.61 -22.81
CA PRO A 133 -9.41 1.63 -22.81
C PRO A 133 -9.57 2.37 -21.49
N ALA A 134 -9.38 1.69 -20.35
CA ALA A 134 -9.47 2.32 -19.03
C ALA A 134 -8.40 3.43 -18.84
N LEU A 135 -7.15 3.15 -19.22
CA LEU A 135 -6.08 4.15 -19.17
C LEU A 135 -6.35 5.31 -20.14
N ARG A 136 -6.86 5.00 -21.35
CA ARG A 136 -7.25 6.02 -22.32
C ARG A 136 -8.32 6.95 -21.77
N ALA A 137 -9.37 6.39 -21.17
CA ALA A 137 -10.46 7.15 -20.59
C ALA A 137 -9.97 8.08 -19.47
N ILE A 138 -9.07 7.61 -18.60
CA ILE A 138 -8.43 8.43 -17.57
C ILE A 138 -7.65 9.60 -18.20
N LYS A 139 -6.85 9.33 -19.24
CA LYS A 139 -6.10 10.36 -19.95
C LYS A 139 -7.04 11.39 -20.59
N GLU A 140 -8.04 10.94 -21.34
CA GLU A 140 -8.98 11.82 -22.04
C GLU A 140 -9.81 12.66 -21.07
N ALA A 141 -10.23 12.11 -19.94
CA ALA A 141 -10.92 12.85 -18.89
C ALA A 141 -10.02 13.94 -18.29
N TYR A 142 -8.74 13.62 -18.01
CA TYR A 142 -7.78 14.60 -17.54
C TYR A 142 -7.52 15.70 -18.57
N ASP A 143 -7.39 15.36 -19.85
CA ASP A 143 -7.20 16.33 -20.93
C ASP A 143 -8.41 17.27 -21.09
N ARG A 144 -9.61 16.81 -20.72
CA ARG A 144 -10.83 17.64 -20.63
C ARG A 144 -10.90 18.52 -19.38
N GLY A 145 -9.93 18.41 -18.47
CA GLY A 145 -9.89 19.16 -17.21
C GLY A 145 -10.70 18.52 -16.08
N GLU A 146 -11.07 17.24 -16.19
CA GLU A 146 -11.72 16.50 -15.10
C GLU A 146 -10.69 16.00 -14.07
N ASP A 147 -11.15 15.73 -12.85
CA ASP A 147 -10.36 15.13 -11.75
C ASP A 147 -10.07 13.64 -11.99
N ALA A 148 -9.40 13.32 -13.10
CA ALA A 148 -9.04 11.97 -13.51
C ALA A 148 -7.55 11.72 -13.29
N PHE A 149 -7.24 10.79 -12.39
CA PHE A 149 -5.86 10.53 -11.99
C PHE A 149 -5.46 9.06 -12.13
N VAL A 150 -4.15 8.84 -12.29
CA VAL A 150 -3.56 7.50 -12.41
C VAL A 150 -2.67 7.18 -11.22
N ASP A 151 -2.81 5.97 -10.69
CA ASP A 151 -1.86 5.40 -9.72
C ASP A 151 -0.67 4.76 -10.44
N VAL A 152 0.48 4.78 -9.77
CA VAL A 152 1.72 4.25 -10.32
C VAL A 152 2.41 3.32 -9.32
N TYR A 153 2.86 2.16 -9.79
CA TYR A 153 3.67 1.22 -9.05
C TYR A 153 5.06 1.14 -9.68
N MET A 154 6.10 1.34 -8.87
CA MET A 154 7.48 1.42 -9.35
C MET A 154 8.36 0.39 -8.65
N CYS A 155 8.88 -0.57 -9.42
CA CYS A 155 9.83 -1.56 -8.93
C CYS A 155 11.23 -1.36 -9.52
N GLY A 156 12.15 -2.25 -9.14
CA GLY A 156 13.54 -2.15 -9.57
C GLY A 156 14.37 -1.23 -8.69
N GLY A 157 15.68 -1.48 -8.71
CA GLY A 157 16.58 -0.81 -7.79
C GLY A 157 16.69 0.69 -8.04
N GLY A 158 16.46 1.15 -9.28
CA GLY A 158 16.49 2.57 -9.64
C GLY A 158 15.38 3.33 -8.92
N PHE A 159 14.13 2.91 -9.14
CA PHE A 159 12.99 3.55 -8.50
C PHE A 159 13.00 3.39 -6.99
N ARG A 160 13.44 2.25 -6.43
CA ARG A 160 13.63 2.15 -4.97
C ARG A 160 14.66 3.14 -4.42
N GLY A 161 15.67 3.49 -5.21
CA GLY A 161 16.61 4.57 -4.85
C GLY A 161 15.93 5.93 -4.76
N TYR A 162 15.05 6.25 -5.71
CA TYR A 162 14.22 7.45 -5.67
C TYR A 162 13.26 7.44 -4.47
N GLY A 163 12.61 6.30 -4.21
CA GLY A 163 11.75 6.10 -3.04
C GLY A 163 12.50 6.27 -1.70
N SER A 164 13.73 5.77 -1.58
CA SER A 164 14.59 6.00 -0.40
C SER A 164 14.90 7.47 -0.19
N MET A 165 15.17 8.21 -1.27
CA MET A 165 15.39 9.66 -1.18
C MET A 165 14.12 10.39 -0.72
N LEU A 166 12.98 10.06 -1.31
CA LEU A 166 11.69 10.66 -0.93
C LEU A 166 11.36 10.38 0.54
N MET A 167 11.51 9.14 0.99
CA MET A 167 11.26 8.75 2.38
C MET A 167 12.18 9.47 3.37
N HIS A 168 13.43 9.71 3.00
CA HIS A 168 14.36 10.48 3.83
C HIS A 168 13.94 11.95 3.99
N ASN A 169 13.28 12.50 2.96
CA ASN A 169 12.80 13.88 2.92
C ASN A 169 11.29 13.99 3.19
N ASP A 170 10.68 12.94 3.73
CA ASP A 170 9.24 12.88 3.95
C ASP A 170 8.83 13.86 5.06
N PRO A 171 7.70 14.58 4.91
CA PRO A 171 7.15 15.39 6.00
C PRO A 171 6.89 14.59 7.28
N ILE A 172 6.62 13.29 7.16
CA ILE A 172 6.54 12.36 8.28
C ILE A 172 7.96 12.00 8.69
N SER A 173 8.47 12.67 9.73
CA SER A 173 9.84 12.51 10.20
C SER A 173 9.92 12.28 11.72
N PRO A 174 10.58 11.19 12.19
CA PRO A 174 11.09 10.08 11.38
C PRO A 174 9.95 9.29 10.71
N TYR A 175 10.18 8.78 9.50
CA TYR A 175 9.22 7.91 8.84
C TYR A 175 9.11 6.58 9.61
N PRO A 176 7.89 6.11 9.98
CA PRO A 176 7.72 5.07 11.01
C PRO A 176 8.05 3.65 10.54
N ILE A 177 8.07 3.38 9.23
CA ILE A 177 8.26 2.04 8.69
C ILE A 177 9.54 2.03 7.85
N PRO A 178 10.63 1.35 8.30
CA PRO A 178 11.96 1.46 7.70
C PRO A 178 12.10 0.54 6.48
N SER A 179 11.27 0.71 5.46
CA SER A 179 11.34 -0.06 4.22
C SER A 179 10.81 0.75 3.06
N THR A 180 11.49 0.73 1.91
CA THR A 180 10.91 1.31 0.69
C THR A 180 9.86 0.40 0.06
N HIS A 181 9.73 -0.84 0.52
CA HIS A 181 8.70 -1.74 0.02
C HIS A 181 7.32 -1.28 0.49
N THR A 182 6.43 -0.99 -0.48
CA THR A 182 5.08 -0.45 -0.29
C THR A 182 5.03 0.97 0.29
N TYR A 183 6.18 1.64 0.40
CA TYR A 183 6.22 3.07 0.64
C TYR A 183 5.48 3.80 -0.48
N SER A 184 4.68 4.79 -0.11
CA SER A 184 3.89 5.52 -1.06
C SER A 184 3.79 7.00 -0.75
N VAL A 185 3.75 7.79 -1.82
CA VAL A 185 3.69 9.24 -1.77
C VAL A 185 2.63 9.79 -2.73
N PRO A 186 1.98 10.91 -2.40
CA PRO A 186 1.16 11.66 -3.35
C PRO A 186 1.97 12.11 -4.56
N GLY A 187 1.29 12.31 -5.69
CA GLY A 187 1.91 12.81 -6.93
C GLY A 187 2.62 14.15 -6.74
N SER A 188 2.12 15.02 -5.88
CA SER A 188 2.74 16.32 -5.56
C SER A 188 4.11 16.19 -4.89
N GLN A 189 4.32 15.16 -4.07
CA GLN A 189 5.60 14.86 -3.42
C GLN A 189 6.53 14.08 -4.36
N PHE A 190 5.97 13.17 -5.16
CA PHE A 190 6.73 12.41 -6.15
C PHE A 190 7.37 13.30 -7.22
N LYS A 191 6.64 14.33 -7.69
CA LYS A 191 7.03 15.25 -8.77
C LYS A 191 8.07 16.31 -8.34
N GLN A 192 9.08 15.92 -7.57
CA GLN A 192 10.14 16.82 -7.08
C GLN A 192 11.57 16.37 -7.46
N PRO A 193 11.83 15.89 -8.70
CA PRO A 193 13.14 15.33 -9.05
C PRO A 193 14.28 16.35 -8.91
N THR A 194 14.06 17.63 -9.25
CA THR A 194 15.05 18.71 -9.07
C THR A 194 15.46 18.88 -7.61
N LYS A 195 14.49 18.91 -6.69
CA LYS A 195 14.76 18.98 -5.25
C LYS A 195 15.53 17.74 -4.78
N MET A 196 15.14 16.57 -5.27
CA MET A 196 15.82 15.32 -4.89
C MET A 196 17.26 15.25 -5.43
N ARG A 197 17.57 15.86 -6.59
CA ARG A 197 18.95 16.03 -7.06
C ARG A 197 19.75 16.96 -6.15
N GLN A 198 19.19 18.10 -5.75
CA GLN A 198 19.84 19.01 -4.81
C GLN A 198 20.19 18.30 -3.49
N VAL A 199 19.24 17.57 -2.91
CA VAL A 199 19.52 16.74 -1.71
C VAL A 199 20.56 15.65 -2.00
N ASN A 200 20.63 15.15 -3.23
CA ASN A 200 21.67 14.21 -3.60
C ASN A 200 23.07 14.79 -3.57
N ASP A 201 23.19 16.04 -4.02
CA ASP A 201 24.47 16.71 -4.20
C ASP A 201 24.94 17.39 -2.91
N GLU A 202 24.01 17.85 -2.06
CA GLU A 202 24.32 18.61 -0.84
C GLU A 202 24.40 17.74 0.44
N TYR A 203 23.69 16.61 0.51
CA TYR A 203 23.68 15.77 1.72
C TYR A 203 24.73 14.66 1.68
N ASP A 204 25.80 14.81 2.44
CA ASP A 204 26.87 13.80 2.50
C ASP A 204 26.56 12.59 3.41
N GLY A 205 25.45 12.65 4.15
CA GLY A 205 25.07 11.63 5.12
C GLY A 205 24.50 10.33 4.51
N LYS A 206 24.30 9.34 5.38
CA LYS A 206 23.70 8.05 4.98
C LYS A 206 22.19 8.20 4.82
N ILE A 207 21.69 7.92 3.62
CA ILE A 207 20.26 7.76 3.37
C ILE A 207 19.88 6.28 3.52
N TYR A 208 18.92 6.01 4.40
CA TYR A 208 18.45 4.66 4.69
C TYR A 208 17.87 4.00 3.42
N GLY A 209 18.22 2.74 3.18
CA GLY A 209 17.82 2.00 1.99
C GLY A 209 18.55 2.39 0.69
N MET A 210 19.43 3.39 0.69
CA MET A 210 20.18 3.81 -0.50
C MET A 210 21.66 3.40 -0.43
N SER A 211 22.10 2.59 -1.39
CA SER A 211 23.53 2.22 -1.55
C SER A 211 24.37 3.33 -2.18
N LYS A 212 25.69 3.32 -1.95
CA LYS A 212 26.66 4.23 -2.63
C LYS A 212 26.56 4.18 -4.15
N ARG A 213 26.41 2.98 -4.72
CA ARG A 213 26.20 2.81 -6.17
C ARG A 213 24.92 3.50 -6.64
N ARG A 214 23.85 3.40 -5.85
CA ARG A 214 22.55 4.01 -6.21
C ARG A 214 22.60 5.53 -6.10
N ARG A 215 23.31 6.06 -5.10
CA ARG A 215 23.68 7.46 -4.95
C ARG A 215 24.36 8.02 -6.20
N GLN A 216 25.37 7.32 -6.71
CA GLN A 216 26.08 7.72 -7.94
C GLN A 216 25.18 7.71 -9.18
N GLN A 217 24.25 6.75 -9.26
CA GLN A 217 23.29 6.63 -10.37
C GLN A 217 22.09 7.59 -10.25
N PHE A 218 21.98 8.34 -9.15
CA PHE A 218 20.80 9.14 -8.84
C PHE A 218 20.45 10.17 -9.92
N PRO A 219 21.41 10.90 -10.52
CA PRO A 219 21.10 11.84 -11.59
C PRO A 219 20.43 11.18 -12.80
N ALA A 220 20.86 9.98 -13.19
CA ALA A 220 20.24 9.24 -14.28
C ALA A 220 18.82 8.77 -13.90
N ILE A 221 18.64 8.30 -12.66
CA ILE A 221 17.32 7.89 -12.16
C ILE A 221 16.35 9.06 -12.18
N ALA A 222 16.77 10.23 -11.69
CA ALA A 222 15.95 11.43 -11.71
C ALA A 222 15.58 11.87 -13.14
N THR A 223 16.45 11.66 -14.14
CA THR A 223 16.14 11.97 -15.55
C THR A 223 15.04 11.07 -16.10
N VAL A 224 15.04 9.78 -15.74
CA VAL A 224 13.95 8.86 -16.09
C VAL A 224 12.64 9.31 -15.44
N ILE A 225 12.68 9.72 -14.17
CA ILE A 225 11.50 10.23 -13.44
C ILE A 225 10.96 11.51 -14.07
N GLU A 226 11.82 12.48 -14.42
CA GLU A 226 11.46 13.72 -15.12
C GLU A 226 10.77 13.42 -16.46
N SER A 227 11.35 12.51 -17.24
CA SER A 227 10.80 12.10 -18.53
C SER A 227 9.44 11.40 -18.38
N PHE A 228 9.26 10.61 -17.32
CA PHE A 228 7.97 9.99 -16.99
C PHE A 228 6.92 11.02 -16.58
N ILE A 229 7.25 11.94 -15.69
CA ILE A 229 6.31 12.98 -15.20
C ILE A 229 5.86 13.90 -16.35
N ALA A 230 6.73 14.18 -17.31
CA ALA A 230 6.39 14.99 -18.49
C ALA A 230 5.32 14.32 -19.37
N VAL A 231 5.25 12.99 -19.38
CA VAL A 231 4.31 12.20 -20.19
C VAL A 231 3.03 11.87 -19.42
N VAL A 232 3.14 11.67 -18.09
CA VAL A 232 2.03 11.30 -17.22
C VAL A 232 1.83 12.37 -16.14
N PRO A 233 1.21 13.52 -16.47
CA PRO A 233 1.10 14.65 -15.56
C PRO A 233 0.08 14.42 -14.43
N ASN A 234 -0.90 13.53 -14.59
CA ASN A 234 -2.03 13.31 -13.69
C ASN A 234 -1.81 12.17 -12.68
N ILE A 235 -0.59 12.01 -12.19
CA ILE A 235 -0.26 11.03 -11.14
C ILE A 235 -0.96 11.39 -9.83
N ARG A 236 -1.80 10.48 -9.33
CA ARG A 236 -2.41 10.57 -7.98
C ARG A 236 -1.39 10.19 -6.91
N ARG A 237 -0.83 9.00 -7.04
CA ARG A 237 0.03 8.40 -6.02
C ARG A 237 1.02 7.43 -6.65
N VAL A 238 2.23 7.38 -6.09
CA VAL A 238 3.26 6.42 -6.48
C VAL A 238 3.54 5.48 -5.32
N THR A 239 3.58 4.18 -5.58
CA THR A 239 3.94 3.14 -4.60
C THR A 239 5.21 2.43 -5.06
N PHE A 240 6.23 2.38 -4.20
CA PHE A 240 7.49 1.70 -4.50
C PHE A 240 7.43 0.23 -4.11
N CYS A 241 7.83 -0.65 -5.02
CA CYS A 241 7.72 -2.10 -4.86
C CYS A 241 9.08 -2.75 -4.58
N GLY A 242 9.10 -3.66 -3.61
CA GLY A 242 10.27 -4.43 -3.18
C GLY A 242 10.62 -5.56 -4.15
N GLY A 243 9.62 -6.07 -4.88
CA GLY A 243 9.78 -7.16 -5.83
C GLY A 243 10.64 -6.82 -7.05
N SER A 244 10.92 -7.88 -7.81
CA SER A 244 11.77 -7.92 -9.00
C SER A 244 11.44 -9.16 -9.82
N ASN A 245 12.16 -9.35 -10.94
CA ASN A 245 12.13 -10.57 -11.75
C ASN A 245 12.16 -11.87 -10.91
N ARG A 246 12.90 -11.87 -9.79
CA ARG A 246 13.01 -13.02 -8.88
C ARG A 246 11.70 -13.36 -8.17
N GLN A 247 10.98 -12.35 -7.69
CA GLN A 247 9.68 -12.55 -7.06
C GLN A 247 8.64 -12.92 -8.11
N GLY A 248 8.60 -12.23 -9.24
CA GLY A 248 7.59 -12.47 -10.27
C GLY A 248 7.68 -13.87 -10.87
N VAL A 249 8.89 -14.41 -11.10
CA VAL A 249 9.03 -15.77 -11.62
C VAL A 249 8.62 -16.83 -10.60
N LEU A 250 8.89 -16.62 -9.31
CA LEU A 250 8.43 -17.52 -8.25
C LEU A 250 6.92 -17.46 -8.10
N PHE A 251 6.37 -16.25 -8.17
CA PHE A 251 4.92 -16.04 -8.14
C PHE A 251 4.25 -16.75 -9.31
N MET A 252 4.77 -16.62 -10.54
CA MET A 252 4.25 -17.30 -11.73
C MET A 252 4.38 -18.83 -11.70
N LYS A 253 5.18 -19.41 -10.80
CA LYS A 253 5.22 -20.86 -10.56
C LYS A 253 4.09 -21.35 -9.67
N MET A 254 3.44 -20.46 -8.93
CA MET A 254 2.32 -20.83 -8.09
C MET A 254 1.06 -21.09 -8.93
N PRO A 255 0.21 -22.04 -8.51
CA PRO A 255 -1.13 -22.20 -9.07
C PRO A 255 -1.90 -20.87 -9.09
N LYS A 256 -2.76 -20.67 -10.10
CA LYS A 256 -3.48 -19.40 -10.29
C LYS A 256 -4.36 -19.06 -9.08
N ASP A 257 -5.05 -20.05 -8.52
CA ASP A 257 -5.86 -19.93 -7.30
C ASP A 257 -5.04 -19.46 -6.10
N VAL A 258 -3.81 -19.95 -5.93
CA VAL A 258 -2.90 -19.48 -4.87
C VAL A 258 -2.42 -18.05 -5.15
N ARG A 259 -2.05 -17.72 -6.39
CA ARG A 259 -1.63 -16.37 -6.80
C ARG A 259 -2.68 -15.31 -6.53
N GLU A 260 -3.95 -15.64 -6.81
CA GLU A 260 -5.07 -14.71 -6.66
C GLU A 260 -5.73 -14.77 -5.28
N SER A 261 -5.30 -15.67 -4.40
CA SER A 261 -5.74 -15.70 -3.01
C SER A 261 -5.24 -14.47 -2.22
N ASN A 262 -5.94 -14.12 -1.13
CA ASN A 262 -5.55 -13.03 -0.24
C ASN A 262 -4.63 -13.55 0.88
N PRO A 263 -3.32 -13.21 0.90
CA PRO A 263 -2.41 -13.71 1.93
C PRO A 263 -2.76 -13.25 3.36
N LEU A 264 -3.51 -12.15 3.50
CA LEU A 264 -3.96 -11.65 4.80
C LEU A 264 -4.98 -12.58 5.46
N GLU A 265 -5.76 -13.33 4.68
CA GLU A 265 -6.67 -14.35 5.20
C GLU A 265 -5.90 -15.56 5.74
N VAL A 266 -4.81 -15.94 5.06
CA VAL A 266 -3.88 -16.97 5.53
C VAL A 266 -3.24 -16.54 6.85
N LEU A 267 -2.81 -15.27 6.98
CA LEU A 267 -2.28 -14.74 8.24
C LEU A 267 -3.31 -14.69 9.37
N ALA A 268 -4.57 -14.40 9.06
CA ALA A 268 -5.64 -14.44 10.05
C ALA A 268 -5.92 -15.86 10.55
N ASN A 269 -5.61 -16.86 9.70
CA ASN A 269 -5.70 -18.29 9.95
C ASN A 269 -7.05 -18.67 10.59
N VAL A 270 -8.14 -18.22 9.97
CA VAL A 270 -9.51 -18.46 10.46
C VAL A 270 -9.89 -19.90 10.15
N THR A 271 -10.19 -20.68 11.19
CA THR A 271 -10.64 -22.07 11.02
C THR A 271 -12.09 -22.11 10.54
N LYS A 272 -12.50 -23.22 9.89
CA LYS A 272 -13.90 -23.42 9.46
C LYS A 272 -14.92 -23.30 10.60
N THR A 273 -14.51 -23.64 11.83
CA THR A 273 -15.33 -23.51 13.04
C THR A 273 -15.47 -22.06 13.51
N GLU A 274 -14.46 -21.23 13.28
CA GLU A 274 -14.45 -19.81 13.66
C GLU A 274 -15.12 -18.92 12.62
N GLU A 275 -15.14 -19.34 11.35
CA GLU A 275 -15.62 -18.55 10.22
C GLU A 275 -17.01 -17.92 10.45
N PRO A 276 -18.05 -18.62 10.96
CA PRO A 276 -19.35 -17.98 11.22
C PRO A 276 -19.27 -16.85 12.24
N LEU A 277 -18.45 -17.01 13.28
CA LEU A 277 -18.27 -16.01 14.33
C LEU A 277 -17.46 -14.82 13.81
N PHE A 278 -16.38 -15.06 13.06
CA PHE A 278 -15.60 -13.99 12.43
C PHE A 278 -16.47 -13.16 11.49
N ASN A 279 -17.27 -13.81 10.64
CA ASN A 279 -18.21 -13.14 9.76
C ASN A 279 -19.26 -12.32 10.52
N ALA A 280 -19.76 -12.83 11.65
CA ALA A 280 -20.70 -12.07 12.49
C ALA A 280 -20.05 -10.83 13.13
N ILE A 281 -18.82 -10.95 13.64
CA ILE A 281 -18.08 -9.81 14.22
C ILE A 281 -17.75 -8.77 13.15
N LEU A 282 -17.27 -9.21 11.98
CA LEU A 282 -17.04 -8.33 10.83
C LEU A 282 -18.32 -7.63 10.41
N GLY A 283 -19.44 -8.36 10.33
CA GLY A 283 -20.76 -7.80 10.03
C GLY A 283 -21.17 -6.71 11.02
N LEU A 284 -20.95 -6.90 12.32
CA LEU A 284 -21.21 -5.87 13.32
C LEU A 284 -20.30 -4.64 13.14
N LEU A 285 -19.00 -4.84 12.94
CA LEU A 285 -18.06 -3.75 12.73
C LEU A 285 -18.39 -2.96 11.45
N SER A 286 -18.74 -3.65 10.35
CA SER A 286 -19.17 -3.02 9.11
C SER A 286 -20.50 -2.29 9.28
N ALA A 287 -21.50 -2.86 9.96
CA ALA A 287 -22.78 -2.19 10.24
C ALA A 287 -22.65 -0.95 11.15
N SER A 288 -21.53 -0.82 11.88
CA SER A 288 -21.20 0.39 12.63
C SER A 288 -20.75 1.55 11.74
N ILE A 289 -20.42 1.29 10.47
CA ILE A 289 -20.05 2.31 9.48
C ILE A 289 -21.30 2.64 8.64
N PRO A 290 -21.69 3.91 8.50
CA PRO A 290 -22.89 4.28 7.77
C PRO A 290 -22.80 3.91 6.29
N GLU A 291 -23.83 3.28 5.75
CA GLU A 291 -23.99 3.10 4.31
C GLU A 291 -24.23 4.49 3.68
N THR A 292 -23.26 5.01 2.93
CA THR A 292 -23.44 6.24 2.15
C THR A 292 -23.01 6.01 0.71
N GLN A 293 -23.58 6.79 -0.21
CA GLN A 293 -23.61 6.42 -1.61
C GLN A 293 -22.26 6.49 -2.33
N ASP A 294 -21.26 7.28 -1.91
CA ASP A 294 -19.94 7.27 -2.59
C ASP A 294 -18.74 7.75 -1.74
N ASP A 295 -18.90 8.76 -0.88
CA ASP A 295 -17.76 9.42 -0.21
C ASP A 295 -17.02 8.55 0.82
N LEU A 296 -17.72 7.73 1.61
CA LEU A 296 -17.08 6.89 2.63
C LEU A 296 -16.35 5.68 2.04
N ASN A 297 -16.78 5.20 0.87
CA ASN A 297 -16.20 4.04 0.21
C ASN A 297 -14.74 4.28 -0.21
N ASN A 298 -14.38 5.54 -0.45
CA ASN A 298 -13.01 5.94 -0.83
C ASN A 298 -12.09 6.20 0.38
N ILE A 299 -12.63 6.23 1.61
CA ILE A 299 -11.83 6.45 2.81
C ILE A 299 -11.22 5.11 3.24
N PRO A 300 -9.89 4.99 3.29
CA PRO A 300 -9.26 3.74 3.70
C PRO A 300 -9.56 3.45 5.17
N THR A 301 -10.06 2.25 5.42
CA THR A 301 -10.23 1.65 6.75
C THR A 301 -9.53 0.30 6.79
N ILE A 302 -9.55 -0.42 7.92
CA ILE A 302 -9.04 -1.80 7.99
C ILE A 302 -9.72 -2.75 6.97
N PHE A 303 -10.91 -2.42 6.47
CA PHE A 303 -11.63 -3.27 5.51
C PHE A 303 -11.06 -3.12 4.10
N SER A 304 -10.65 -1.91 3.69
CA SER A 304 -10.18 -1.62 2.33
C SER A 304 -8.99 -2.49 1.88
N PRO A 305 -7.94 -2.72 2.72
CA PRO A 305 -6.86 -3.63 2.38
C PRO A 305 -7.13 -5.11 2.75
N GLY A 306 -8.32 -5.44 3.27
CA GLY A 306 -8.67 -6.81 3.67
C GLY A 306 -8.10 -7.25 5.04
N LEU A 307 -7.88 -6.33 5.98
CA LEU A 307 -7.34 -6.64 7.32
C LEU A 307 -8.40 -7.10 8.32
N GLY A 308 -9.69 -7.16 7.93
CA GLY A 308 -10.80 -7.40 8.85
C GLY A 308 -10.59 -8.61 9.75
N ALA A 309 -10.39 -9.81 9.17
CA ALA A 309 -10.20 -11.04 9.94
C ALA A 309 -8.95 -10.96 10.85
N LEU A 310 -7.88 -10.33 10.35
CA LEU A 310 -6.65 -10.13 11.11
C LEU A 310 -6.86 -9.22 12.32
N PHE A 311 -7.67 -8.18 12.17
CA PHE A 311 -8.06 -7.30 13.27
C PHE A 311 -8.95 -8.03 14.28
N VAL A 312 -9.95 -8.79 13.84
CA VAL A 312 -10.83 -9.59 14.73
C VAL A 312 -10.01 -10.51 15.63
N ARG A 313 -9.00 -11.18 15.07
CA ARG A 313 -8.07 -12.04 15.82
C ARG A 313 -7.37 -11.27 16.96
N GLN A 314 -7.14 -9.97 16.80
CA GLN A 314 -6.45 -9.14 17.79
C GLN A 314 -7.36 -8.57 18.87
N ILE A 315 -8.69 -8.48 18.66
CA ILE A 315 -9.64 -7.82 19.57
C ILE A 315 -9.56 -8.39 21.00
N TRP A 316 -9.40 -9.70 21.19
CA TRP A 316 -9.33 -10.34 22.51
C TRP A 316 -7.95 -10.93 22.87
N SER A 317 -7.00 -10.93 21.92
CA SER A 317 -5.73 -11.67 22.01
C SER A 317 -4.86 -11.38 23.25
N ARG A 318 -5.01 -10.21 23.86
CA ARG A 318 -4.24 -9.74 25.01
C ARG A 318 -5.10 -9.28 26.18
N ALA A 319 -6.31 -9.84 26.31
CA ALA A 319 -7.14 -9.59 27.49
C ALA A 319 -6.36 -9.96 28.77
N GLY A 320 -6.50 -9.13 29.82
CA GLY A 320 -5.78 -9.30 31.09
C GLY A 320 -4.49 -8.47 31.23
N HIS A 321 -3.96 -7.90 30.14
CA HIS A 321 -2.87 -6.93 30.20
C HIS A 321 -3.40 -5.48 30.30
N SER A 322 -2.58 -4.56 30.81
CA SER A 322 -2.92 -3.15 30.92
C SER A 322 -3.06 -2.47 29.55
N SER A 323 -3.93 -1.45 29.48
CA SER A 323 -4.21 -0.69 28.25
C SER A 323 -2.96 -0.08 27.62
N ASN A 324 -2.04 0.50 28.42
CA ASN A 324 -0.78 1.04 27.93
C ASN A 324 0.14 -0.02 27.29
N SER A 325 0.29 -1.19 27.93
CA SER A 325 1.11 -2.29 27.43
C SER A 325 0.52 -2.85 26.13
N ASN A 326 -0.80 -2.97 26.05
CA ASN A 326 -1.48 -3.42 24.84
C ASN A 326 -1.42 -2.40 23.70
N SER A 327 -1.53 -1.11 24.00
CA SER A 327 -1.35 -0.03 23.02
C SER A 327 0.06 -0.04 22.45
N SER A 328 1.08 -0.11 23.30
CA SER A 328 2.49 -0.25 22.87
C SER A 328 2.69 -1.51 22.02
N SER A 329 2.20 -2.66 22.49
CA SER A 329 2.28 -3.92 21.74
C SER A 329 1.61 -3.82 20.37
N ALA A 330 0.46 -3.16 20.25
CA ALA A 330 -0.25 -3.01 18.98
C ALA A 330 0.56 -2.19 17.96
N LEU A 331 1.15 -1.07 18.40
CA LEU A 331 1.96 -0.20 17.55
C LEU A 331 3.19 -0.94 17.00
N HIS A 332 3.96 -1.57 17.86
CA HIS A 332 5.20 -2.25 17.47
C HIS A 332 4.92 -3.53 16.69
N HIS A 333 3.95 -4.35 17.12
CA HIS A 333 3.65 -5.63 16.47
C HIS A 333 3.21 -5.45 15.01
N ALA A 334 2.37 -4.46 14.71
CA ALA A 334 1.90 -4.21 13.35
C ALA A 334 3.03 -3.86 12.36
N ILE A 335 4.14 -3.28 12.83
CA ILE A 335 5.28 -2.90 11.99
C ILE A 335 6.23 -4.07 11.79
N ILE A 336 6.47 -4.89 12.82
CA ILE A 336 7.48 -5.95 12.77
C ILE A 336 6.93 -7.30 12.30
N ARG A 337 5.61 -7.52 12.38
CA ARG A 337 5.00 -8.79 11.98
C ARG A 337 5.14 -9.01 10.48
N ASP A 338 5.40 -10.27 10.10
CA ASP A 338 5.27 -10.75 8.73
C ASP A 338 5.82 -9.75 7.68
N PRO A 339 7.11 -9.35 7.77
CA PRO A 339 7.66 -8.19 7.06
C PRO A 339 7.46 -8.23 5.54
N ASP A 340 7.49 -9.44 4.97
CA ASP A 340 7.36 -9.69 3.53
C ASP A 340 5.98 -10.23 3.12
N CYS A 341 4.97 -10.20 4.01
CA CYS A 341 3.63 -10.63 3.64
C CYS A 341 2.99 -9.66 2.64
N PRO A 342 2.54 -10.13 1.46
CA PRO A 342 1.81 -9.29 0.52
C PRO A 342 0.54 -8.74 1.18
N GLY A 343 0.24 -7.47 0.92
CA GLY A 343 -0.93 -6.80 1.51
C GLY A 343 -0.68 -6.06 2.82
N LEU A 344 0.36 -6.42 3.59
CA LEU A 344 0.81 -5.63 4.74
C LEU A 344 1.64 -4.41 4.28
N THR A 345 1.00 -3.57 3.46
CA THR A 345 1.53 -2.28 3.01
C THR A 345 1.74 -1.32 4.18
N HIS A 346 2.46 -0.22 3.95
CA HIS A 346 2.62 0.82 4.97
C HIS A 346 1.28 1.34 5.52
N LEU A 347 0.32 1.61 4.63
CA LEU A 347 -1.04 1.99 5.01
C LEU A 347 -1.72 0.88 5.82
N ALA A 348 -1.65 -0.37 5.36
CA ALA A 348 -2.27 -1.50 6.06
C ALA A 348 -1.69 -1.69 7.48
N ARG A 349 -0.36 -1.56 7.64
CA ARG A 349 0.31 -1.62 8.94
C ARG A 349 -0.14 -0.48 9.85
N ALA A 350 -0.22 0.75 9.32
CA ALA A 350 -0.68 1.90 10.10
C ALA A 350 -2.14 1.76 10.54
N LEU A 351 -3.03 1.34 9.64
CA LEU A 351 -4.43 1.06 9.94
C LEU A 351 -4.57 -0.02 11.02
N LEU A 352 -3.89 -1.17 10.86
CA LEU A 352 -3.94 -2.26 11.83
C LEU A 352 -3.40 -1.82 13.20
N ALA A 353 -2.28 -1.08 13.22
CA ALA A 353 -1.67 -0.58 14.44
C ALA A 353 -2.63 0.35 15.20
N LEU A 354 -3.14 1.39 14.54
CA LEU A 354 -3.90 2.44 15.21
C LEU A 354 -5.34 2.03 15.52
N THR A 355 -5.97 1.19 14.69
CA THR A 355 -7.27 0.60 15.04
C THR A 355 -7.14 -0.35 16.24
N THR A 356 -6.08 -1.15 16.31
CA THR A 356 -5.85 -2.04 17.46
C THR A 356 -5.47 -1.25 18.71
N CYS A 357 -4.71 -0.16 18.56
CA CYS A 357 -4.42 0.75 19.65
C CYS A 357 -5.69 1.42 20.20
N ALA A 358 -6.58 1.86 19.31
CA ALA A 358 -7.88 2.42 19.68
C ALA A 358 -8.78 1.38 20.36
N ARG A 359 -8.72 0.12 19.92
CA ARG A 359 -9.34 -1.00 20.62
C ARG A 359 -8.87 -1.11 22.08
N TRP A 360 -7.63 -0.76 22.39
CA TRP A 360 -7.12 -0.73 23.77
C TRP A 360 -7.24 0.63 24.47
N GLY A 361 -7.97 1.58 23.87
CA GLY A 361 -8.27 2.88 24.49
C GLY A 361 -7.28 4.00 24.14
N ASN A 362 -6.30 3.78 23.25
CA ASN A 362 -5.25 4.75 22.90
C ASN A 362 -4.46 5.27 24.11
N ASP A 363 -4.12 4.38 25.03
CA ASP A 363 -3.25 4.68 26.16
C ASP A 363 -1.79 4.67 25.71
N ILE A 364 -1.35 5.74 25.03
CA ILE A 364 -0.03 5.84 24.41
C ILE A 364 1.00 6.32 25.44
N GLY A 365 2.03 5.51 25.67
CA GLY A 365 3.17 5.92 26.50
C GLY A 365 4.05 6.98 25.80
N PRO A 366 4.77 7.83 26.56
CA PRO A 366 5.59 8.91 25.99
C PRO A 366 6.63 8.44 24.95
N SER A 367 7.20 7.24 25.13
CA SER A 367 8.18 6.66 24.19
C SER A 367 7.57 6.28 22.85
N ASP A 368 6.27 5.98 22.81
CA ASP A 368 5.57 5.49 21.62
C ASP A 368 4.86 6.62 20.85
N GLU A 369 4.82 7.84 21.40
CA GLU A 369 4.15 8.97 20.75
C GLU A 369 4.70 9.29 19.36
N ILE A 370 6.02 9.18 19.18
CA ILE A 370 6.67 9.44 17.88
C ILE A 370 6.20 8.41 16.86
N LEU A 371 6.14 7.13 17.25
CA LEU A 371 5.66 6.06 16.39
C LEU A 371 4.19 6.23 16.04
N TRP A 372 3.36 6.52 17.04
CA TRP A 372 1.93 6.78 16.85
C TRP A 372 1.69 7.95 15.89
N ARG A 373 2.41 9.08 16.08
CA ARG A 373 2.33 10.26 15.21
C ARG A 373 2.79 9.96 13.78
N GLY A 374 3.87 9.19 13.63
CA GLY A 374 4.35 8.74 12.33
C GLY A 374 3.30 7.91 11.59
N LEU A 375 2.71 6.92 12.26
CA LEU A 375 1.65 6.07 11.67
C LEU A 375 0.38 6.87 11.35
N LYS A 376 0.01 7.84 12.20
CA LYS A 376 -1.08 8.78 11.92
C LYS A 376 -0.81 9.53 10.61
N GLY A 377 0.40 10.07 10.46
CA GLY A 377 0.82 10.76 9.24
C GLY A 377 0.68 9.88 7.99
N VAL A 378 1.01 8.59 8.08
CA VAL A 378 0.84 7.63 6.97
C VAL A 378 -0.63 7.46 6.59
N ILE A 379 -1.55 7.39 7.56
CA ILE A 379 -2.99 7.28 7.27
C ILE A 379 -3.51 8.59 6.64
N GLU A 380 -3.13 9.73 7.21
CA GLU A 380 -3.61 11.04 6.77
C GLU A 380 -3.06 11.45 5.41
N SER A 381 -1.86 10.98 5.03
CA SER A 381 -1.32 11.19 3.68
C SER A 381 -2.12 10.48 2.59
N HIS A 382 -2.94 9.48 2.96
CA HIS A 382 -3.84 8.80 2.04
C HIS A 382 -5.25 9.42 2.02
N HIS A 383 -5.77 9.81 3.17
CA HIS A 383 -7.03 10.53 3.26
C HIS A 383 -7.16 11.28 4.60
N PRO A 384 -7.52 12.57 4.62
CA PRO A 384 -7.55 13.37 5.86
C PRO A 384 -8.54 12.82 6.90
N ASP A 385 -9.66 12.25 6.45
CA ASP A 385 -10.66 11.69 7.35
C ASP A 385 -10.43 10.23 7.77
N ALA A 386 -9.45 9.52 7.19
CA ALA A 386 -9.25 8.09 7.47
C ALA A 386 -8.88 7.83 8.94
N MET A 387 -8.22 8.80 9.58
CA MET A 387 -7.84 8.68 10.98
C MET A 387 -9.06 8.60 11.90
N PHE A 388 -10.13 9.36 11.62
CA PHE A 388 -11.37 9.27 12.41
C PHE A 388 -11.95 7.85 12.36
N TRP A 389 -12.06 7.27 11.16
CA TRP A 389 -12.64 5.93 10.98
C TRP A 389 -11.75 4.84 11.57
N THR A 390 -10.44 4.99 11.47
CA THR A 390 -9.44 4.11 12.11
C THR A 390 -9.66 4.03 13.62
N LEU A 391 -9.83 5.18 14.27
CA LEU A 391 -10.10 5.26 15.71
C LEU A 391 -11.51 4.79 16.06
N TYR A 392 -12.49 5.11 15.22
CA TYR A 392 -13.89 4.75 15.43
C TYR A 392 -14.11 3.24 15.43
N ILE A 393 -13.57 2.53 14.44
CA ILE A 393 -13.68 1.05 14.37
C ILE A 393 -13.00 0.42 15.59
N GLY A 394 -11.84 0.93 16.00
CA GLY A 394 -11.18 0.49 17.22
C GLY A 394 -12.02 0.74 18.47
N ALA A 395 -12.66 1.89 18.58
CA ALA A 395 -13.56 2.23 19.69
C ALA A 395 -14.81 1.34 19.74
N VAL A 396 -15.39 1.00 18.59
CA VAL A 396 -16.50 0.03 18.50
C VAL A 396 -16.02 -1.35 18.94
N ALA A 397 -14.83 -1.78 18.52
CA ALA A 397 -14.25 -3.04 18.97
C ALA A 397 -13.92 -3.04 20.47
N ASN A 398 -13.53 -1.90 21.05
CA ASN A 398 -13.37 -1.73 22.49
C ASN A 398 -14.70 -1.96 23.20
N MET A 399 -15.77 -1.32 22.74
CA MET A 399 -17.12 -1.55 23.27
C MET A 399 -17.51 -3.03 23.19
N LEU A 400 -17.33 -3.68 22.03
CA LEU A 400 -17.64 -5.11 21.88
C LEU A 400 -16.89 -5.97 22.92
N ALA A 401 -15.62 -5.70 23.18
CA ALA A 401 -14.88 -6.46 24.18
C ALA A 401 -15.22 -6.10 25.63
N THR A 402 -15.81 -4.94 25.88
CA THR A 402 -16.40 -4.59 27.19
C THR A 402 -17.73 -5.33 27.38
N LEU A 403 -18.54 -5.45 26.33
CA LEU A 403 -19.78 -6.26 26.36
C LEU A 403 -19.48 -7.76 26.48
N PHE A 404 -18.39 -8.22 25.86
CA PHE A 404 -17.92 -9.60 25.86
C PHE A 404 -16.44 -9.66 26.28
N PRO A 405 -16.15 -9.79 27.59
CA PRO A 405 -14.77 -9.83 28.10
C PRO A 405 -13.93 -10.99 27.52
N VAL A 406 -14.60 -12.06 27.12
CA VAL A 406 -14.04 -13.18 26.36
C VAL A 406 -14.71 -13.22 25.00
N MET A 407 -13.96 -13.62 23.96
CA MET A 407 -14.52 -13.81 22.63
C MET A 407 -15.74 -14.76 22.71
N PRO A 408 -16.91 -14.39 22.13
CA PRO A 408 -18.10 -15.25 22.14
C PRO A 408 -17.80 -16.63 21.54
N GLN A 409 -18.55 -17.66 21.95
CA GLN A 409 -18.27 -19.02 21.47
C GLN A 409 -18.85 -19.28 20.08
N ASN A 410 -19.90 -18.56 19.69
CA ASN A 410 -20.54 -18.72 18.39
C ASN A 410 -21.29 -17.45 17.95
N ALA A 411 -21.60 -17.39 16.65
CA ALA A 411 -22.28 -16.26 16.03
C ALA A 411 -23.69 -16.01 16.59
N ARG A 412 -24.44 -17.07 16.94
CA ARG A 412 -25.82 -16.94 17.42
C ARG A 412 -25.87 -16.22 18.76
N GLU A 413 -24.99 -16.60 19.68
CA GLU A 413 -24.82 -15.94 20.97
C GLU A 413 -24.56 -14.44 20.79
N LEU A 414 -23.56 -14.09 19.98
CA LEU A 414 -23.21 -12.70 19.68
C LEU A 414 -24.39 -11.90 19.11
N LEU A 415 -25.04 -12.42 18.06
CA LEU A 415 -26.10 -11.71 17.34
C LEU A 415 -27.44 -11.66 18.09
N SER A 416 -27.65 -12.56 19.06
CA SER A 416 -28.78 -12.51 19.98
C SER A 416 -28.59 -11.46 21.08
N ALA A 417 -27.37 -10.97 21.25
CA ALA A 417 -26.97 -10.15 22.37
C ALA A 417 -26.69 -8.69 22.00
N VAL A 418 -26.17 -8.44 20.79
CA VAL A 418 -25.89 -7.10 20.27
C VAL A 418 -26.24 -6.97 18.77
N ARG A 419 -26.79 -5.81 18.39
CA ARG A 419 -26.84 -5.34 17.00
C ARG A 419 -26.33 -3.91 16.92
N LEU A 420 -25.61 -3.61 15.83
CA LEU A 420 -25.09 -2.29 15.53
C LEU A 420 -25.75 -1.77 14.26
N ASN A 421 -26.13 -0.50 14.27
CA ASN A 421 -26.55 0.22 13.08
C ASN A 421 -26.05 1.65 13.18
N SER A 422 -25.77 2.30 12.06
CA SER A 422 -25.26 3.66 12.06
C SER A 422 -25.84 4.51 10.95
N LYS A 423 -25.90 5.82 11.19
CA LYS A 423 -26.30 6.82 10.20
C LYS A 423 -25.49 8.09 10.37
N ILE A 424 -25.38 8.86 9.29
CA ILE A 424 -24.84 10.22 9.36
C ILE A 424 -25.99 11.21 9.48
N SER A 425 -25.92 12.08 10.49
CA SER A 425 -26.79 13.26 10.59
C SER A 425 -25.98 14.53 10.39
N LYS A 426 -26.47 15.40 9.50
CA LYS A 426 -25.93 16.75 9.33
C LYS A 426 -26.62 17.67 10.33
N ASN A 427 -25.84 18.31 11.20
CA ASN A 427 -26.36 19.31 12.13
C ASN A 427 -26.07 20.72 11.59
N LYS A 428 -26.67 21.76 12.20
CA LYS A 428 -26.27 23.17 11.99
C LYS A 428 -24.81 23.48 12.38
N SER A 429 -24.08 22.51 12.92
CA SER A 429 -22.64 22.59 13.21
C SER A 429 -21.82 22.21 11.98
N GLU A 430 -20.61 22.74 11.84
CA GLU A 430 -19.66 22.41 10.76
C GLU A 430 -19.21 20.93 10.67
N ARG A 431 -19.72 20.03 11.54
CA ARG A 431 -19.32 18.62 11.60
C ARG A 431 -20.48 17.67 11.38
N ASP A 432 -20.17 16.59 10.66
CA ASP A 432 -21.05 15.45 10.45
C ASP A 432 -21.07 14.57 11.71
N LYS A 433 -22.27 14.25 12.21
CA LYS A 433 -22.43 13.34 13.35
C LYS A 433 -22.59 11.91 12.84
N VAL A 434 -21.72 11.03 13.32
CA VAL A 434 -21.86 9.57 13.15
C VAL A 434 -22.67 9.04 14.32
N GLU A 435 -23.93 8.73 14.08
CA GLU A 435 -24.87 8.24 15.07
C GLU A 435 -24.88 6.71 15.06
N LEU A 436 -24.21 6.11 16.04
CA LEU A 436 -24.19 4.67 16.29
C LEU A 436 -25.34 4.28 17.22
N THR A 437 -26.24 3.43 16.75
CA THR A 437 -27.27 2.77 17.55
C THR A 437 -26.77 1.39 17.95
N VAL A 438 -26.72 1.14 19.26
CA VAL A 438 -26.30 -0.13 19.86
C VAL A 438 -27.51 -0.76 20.53
N SER A 439 -28.07 -1.80 19.89
CA SER A 439 -29.19 -2.54 20.45
C SER A 439 -28.67 -3.71 21.27
N LEU A 440 -28.99 -3.76 22.57
CA LEU A 440 -28.49 -4.75 23.52
C LEU A 440 -29.61 -5.62 24.07
N SER A 441 -29.31 -6.89 24.32
CA SER A 441 -30.23 -7.76 25.05
C SER A 441 -30.45 -7.26 26.49
N ALA A 442 -31.62 -7.56 27.05
CA ALA A 442 -31.96 -7.20 28.42
C ALA A 442 -30.99 -7.77 29.46
N GLN A 443 -30.33 -8.89 29.15
CA GLN A 443 -29.32 -9.49 30.03
C GLN A 443 -28.05 -8.63 30.05
N ILE A 444 -27.51 -8.23 28.90
CA ILE A 444 -26.30 -7.41 28.84
C ILE A 444 -26.52 -6.06 29.52
N MET A 445 -27.66 -5.41 29.26
CA MET A 445 -27.95 -4.08 29.83
C MET A 445 -27.92 -4.04 31.36
N LYS A 446 -28.16 -5.16 32.05
CA LYS A 446 -28.09 -5.24 33.52
C LYS A 446 -26.67 -5.19 34.07
N HIS A 447 -25.67 -5.46 33.24
CA HIS A 447 -24.29 -5.68 33.67
C HIS A 447 -23.30 -4.66 33.11
N VAL A 448 -23.77 -3.69 32.32
CA VAL A 448 -22.90 -2.71 31.65
C VAL A 448 -23.29 -1.28 32.00
N ASN A 449 -22.31 -0.42 32.19
CA ASN A 449 -22.52 1.02 32.36
C ASN A 449 -22.60 1.70 30.98
N LEU A 450 -23.81 2.05 30.55
CA LEU A 450 -24.05 2.66 29.23
C LEU A 450 -23.40 4.06 29.10
N GLU A 451 -23.31 4.82 30.19
CA GLU A 451 -22.67 6.14 30.18
C GLU A 451 -21.16 6.00 29.95
N GLU A 452 -20.54 5.03 30.62
CA GLU A 452 -19.11 4.72 30.48
C GLU A 452 -18.79 4.21 29.06
N LEU A 453 -19.62 3.34 28.48
CA LEU A 453 -19.47 2.90 27.09
C LEU A 453 -19.55 4.08 26.10
N SER A 454 -20.52 4.99 26.30
CA SER A 454 -20.65 6.20 25.48
C SER A 454 -19.43 7.12 25.62
N ALA A 455 -18.92 7.28 26.84
CA ALA A 455 -17.74 8.10 27.13
C ALA A 455 -16.48 7.52 26.48
N THR A 456 -16.30 6.20 26.56
CA THR A 456 -15.16 5.50 25.96
C THR A 456 -15.12 5.71 24.44
N ILE A 457 -16.23 5.47 23.73
CA ILE A 457 -16.25 5.69 22.27
C ILE A 457 -15.94 7.15 21.93
N LYS A 458 -16.53 8.10 22.66
CA LYS A 458 -16.29 9.55 22.44
C LYS A 458 -14.85 9.95 22.73
N ASN A 459 -14.18 9.33 23.70
CA ASN A 459 -12.82 9.69 24.08
C ASN A 459 -11.80 9.05 23.14
N THR A 460 -11.97 7.77 22.79
CA THR A 460 -11.08 7.06 21.86
C THR A 460 -11.08 7.67 20.46
N THR A 461 -12.21 8.22 20.01
CA THR A 461 -12.34 8.87 18.69
C THR A 461 -11.85 10.32 18.65
N LYS A 462 -11.49 10.92 19.79
CA LYS A 462 -10.95 12.28 19.85
C LYS A 462 -9.43 12.27 19.74
N ILE A 463 -8.91 13.14 18.89
CA ILE A 463 -7.49 13.48 18.85
C ILE A 463 -7.34 14.83 19.56
N LYS A 464 -6.47 14.89 20.58
CA LYS A 464 -6.26 16.11 21.36
C LYS A 464 -5.79 17.24 20.43
N GLY A 465 -6.44 18.39 20.51
CA GLY A 465 -6.08 19.59 19.74
C GLY A 465 -6.63 19.64 18.31
N GLU A 466 -7.28 18.58 17.82
CA GLU A 466 -7.75 18.51 16.42
C GLU A 466 -9.29 18.56 16.32
N LYS A 467 -9.77 19.27 15.29
CA LYS A 467 -11.19 19.40 14.96
C LYS A 467 -11.48 18.75 13.60
N GLY A 468 -11.67 17.43 13.57
CA GLY A 468 -12.01 16.69 12.35
C GLY A 468 -13.46 16.88 11.87
N LYS A 469 -13.73 16.45 10.63
CA LYS A 469 -15.05 16.52 9.95
C LYS A 469 -16.15 15.76 10.71
N TYR A 470 -15.81 14.61 11.28
CA TYR A 470 -16.76 13.72 11.94
C TYR A 470 -16.75 13.86 13.47
N LYS A 471 -17.90 13.54 14.07
CA LYS A 471 -18.05 13.40 15.53
C LYS A 471 -18.91 12.19 15.85
N SER A 472 -18.41 11.30 16.71
CA SER A 472 -19.15 10.13 17.17
C SER A 472 -20.24 10.51 18.18
N ASN A 473 -21.41 9.87 18.03
CA ASN A 473 -22.51 9.92 18.97
C ASN A 473 -23.09 8.51 19.11
N VAL A 474 -23.30 8.04 20.34
CA VAL A 474 -23.74 6.66 20.61
C VAL A 474 -25.05 6.71 21.37
N GLN A 475 -26.01 5.90 20.92
CA GLN A 475 -27.31 5.69 21.55
C GLN A 475 -27.54 4.20 21.77
N PHE A 476 -28.19 3.87 22.89
CA PHE A 476 -28.49 2.49 23.26
C PHE A 476 -29.99 2.24 23.16
N SER A 477 -30.36 1.05 22.69
CA SER A 477 -31.75 0.61 22.62
C SER A 477 -31.89 -0.86 23.03
N ASN A 478 -33.12 -1.29 23.30
CA ASN A 478 -33.42 -2.69 23.57
C ASN A 478 -33.38 -3.48 22.27
N LEU A 479 -32.70 -4.62 22.30
CA LEU A 479 -32.80 -5.63 21.26
C LEU A 479 -34.10 -6.41 21.45
N SER A 480 -35.06 -6.17 20.56
CA SER A 480 -36.36 -6.86 20.49
C SER A 480 -36.26 -8.23 19.84
#